data_AF-A0A0C1H299-F1
#
_entry.id   AF-A0A0C1H299-F1
#
_cell.length_a   1.000
_cell.length_b   1.000
_cell.length_c   1.000
_cell.angle_alpha   90.00
_cell.angle_beta   90.00
_cell.angle_gamma   90.00
#
_symmetry.space_group_name_H-M   'P 1'
#
loop_
_entity.id
_entity.type
_entity.pdbx_description
1 polymer ?
#
loop_
_entity_poly.entity_id
_entity_poly.type
_entity_poly.pdbx_seq_one_letter_code
_entity_poly.pdbx_strand_id
1 'polypeptide(L)'
;MIRCLMHPLTHSVVAELIPRKEVNILDQKMLEKLTITGTTVSSEFKNLHRVGWRVYPNENKEVFTKTFEQFYFMHGLQQQGYCWENKREVEVPTEKLAQSILSHYYASLQPPPDSDSLSNNQ
;
A
#
# COMPACT_ATOMS: atom_id res chain seq x y z
N MET A 1 10.52 9.59 -3.00
CA MET A 1 10.21 8.21 -3.41
C MET A 1 8.70 8.10 -3.55
N ILE A 2 8.19 7.46 -4.61
CA ILE A 2 6.73 7.28 -4.78
C ILE A 2 6.25 6.21 -3.81
N ARG A 3 5.16 6.50 -3.09
CA ARG A 3 4.51 5.56 -2.19
C ARG A 3 3.19 5.10 -2.79
N CYS A 4 2.88 3.83 -2.68
CA CYS A 4 1.64 3.21 -3.15
C CYS A 4 0.77 2.87 -1.95
N LEU A 5 -0.50 3.29 -1.96
CA LEU A 5 -1.48 2.86 -0.98
C LEU A 5 -2.06 1.53 -1.46
N MET A 6 -1.93 0.49 -0.65
CA MET A 6 -2.33 -0.87 -1.00
C MET A 6 -3.67 -1.20 -0.36
N HIS A 7 -4.57 -1.81 -1.14
CA HIS A 7 -5.83 -2.31 -0.62
C HIS A 7 -5.61 -3.62 0.16
N PRO A 8 -6.13 -3.75 1.39
CA PRO A 8 -5.83 -4.87 2.29
C PRO A 8 -6.27 -6.24 1.76
N LEU A 9 -7.38 -6.31 1.01
CA LEU A 9 -7.95 -7.58 0.56
C LEU A 9 -7.44 -8.02 -0.81
N THR A 10 -7.15 -7.06 -1.69
CA THR A 10 -6.84 -7.31 -3.10
C THR A 10 -5.37 -7.09 -3.42
N HIS A 11 -4.62 -6.47 -2.50
CA HIS A 11 -3.23 -6.02 -2.70
C HIS A 11 -3.04 -5.16 -3.96
N SER A 12 -4.12 -4.54 -4.45
CA SER A 12 -4.07 -3.61 -5.58
C SER A 12 -3.63 -2.24 -5.10
N VAL A 13 -2.86 -1.53 -5.94
CA VAL A 13 -2.55 -0.11 -5.71
C VAL A 13 -3.83 0.71 -5.90
N VAL A 14 -4.26 1.42 -4.86
CA VAL A 14 -5.46 2.29 -4.91
C VAL A 14 -5.10 3.76 -5.03
N ALA A 15 -3.88 4.15 -4.65
CA ALA A 15 -3.37 5.50 -4.87
C ALA A 15 -1.84 5.49 -4.97
N GLU A 16 -1.30 6.37 -5.81
CA GLU A 16 0.12 6.69 -5.86
C GLU A 16 0.35 8.10 -5.31
N LEU A 17 1.23 8.22 -4.34
CA LEU A 17 1.63 9.46 -3.73
C LEU A 17 3.02 9.84 -4.24
N ILE A 18 3.07 10.91 -5.04
CA ILE A 18 4.31 11.59 -5.41
C ILE A 18 4.52 12.71 -4.39
N PRO A 19 5.49 12.58 -3.47
CA PRO A 19 5.62 13.48 -2.34
C PRO A 19 5.69 14.94 -2.80
N ARG A 20 4.86 15.79 -2.17
CA ARG A 20 4.79 17.24 -2.42
C ARG A 20 4.47 17.64 -3.87
N LYS A 21 3.99 16.72 -4.70
CA LYS A 21 3.67 17.00 -6.10
C LYS A 21 2.22 16.70 -6.42
N GLU A 22 1.83 15.43 -6.35
CA GLU A 22 0.45 15.00 -6.64
C GLU A 22 0.16 13.62 -6.05
N VAL A 23 -1.13 13.36 -5.83
CA VAL A 23 -1.65 12.03 -5.55
C VAL A 23 -2.48 11.60 -6.75
N ASN A 24 -2.17 10.44 -7.31
CA ASN A 24 -3.01 9.78 -8.31
C ASN A 24 -3.85 8.72 -7.61
N ILE A 25 -5.15 8.95 -7.48
CA ILE A 25 -6.08 7.96 -6.96
C ILE A 25 -6.45 7.03 -8.11
N LEU A 26 -6.08 5.76 -8.01
CA LEU A 26 -6.32 4.73 -9.02
C LEU A 26 -7.64 3.98 -8.78
N ASP A 27 -8.10 3.90 -7.53
CA ASP A 27 -9.39 3.31 -7.21
C ASP A 27 -10.53 4.29 -7.52
N GLN A 28 -11.35 3.93 -8.50
CA GLN A 28 -12.43 4.78 -9.01
C GLN A 28 -13.47 5.10 -7.92
N LYS A 29 -13.81 4.14 -7.06
CA LYS A 29 -14.79 4.36 -5.99
C LYS A 29 -14.28 5.35 -4.94
N MET A 30 -13.00 5.24 -4.58
CA MET A 30 -12.32 6.18 -3.70
C MET A 30 -12.28 7.58 -4.32
N LEU A 31 -11.93 7.68 -5.61
CA LEU A 31 -11.90 8.96 -6.32
C LEU A 31 -13.27 9.62 -6.37
N GLU A 32 -14.32 8.89 -6.73
CA GLU A 32 -15.70 9.37 -6.76
C GLU A 32 -16.13 9.88 -5.38
N LYS A 33 -15.90 9.07 -4.35
CA LYS A 33 -16.23 9.44 -2.97
C LYS A 33 -15.50 10.72 -2.55
N LEU A 34 -14.20 10.81 -2.79
CA LEU A 34 -13.40 11.98 -2.41
C LEU A 34 -13.73 13.22 -3.24
N THR A 35 -14.19 13.06 -4.47
CA THR A 35 -14.67 14.17 -5.30
C THR A 35 -15.97 14.76 -4.72
N ILE A 36 -16.85 13.92 -4.17
CA ILE A 36 -18.11 14.36 -3.56
C ILE A 36 -17.89 14.91 -2.15
N THR A 37 -17.18 14.17 -1.31
CA THR A 37 -17.11 14.47 0.13
C THR A 37 -15.90 15.31 0.51
N GLY A 38 -14.87 15.35 -0.34
CA GLY A 38 -13.56 15.87 0.02
C GLY A 38 -12.90 15.05 1.11
N THR A 39 -11.79 15.58 1.60
CA THR A 39 -10.99 15.02 2.69
C THR A 39 -11.09 15.93 3.90
N THR A 40 -11.56 15.42 5.03
CA THR A 40 -11.54 16.18 6.29
C THR A 40 -10.11 16.43 6.75
N VAL A 41 -9.82 17.61 7.30
CA VAL A 41 -8.51 17.99 7.88
C VAL A 41 -8.63 18.34 9.37
N SER A 42 -7.52 18.22 10.12
CA SER A 42 -7.48 18.66 11.52
C SER A 42 -7.48 20.19 11.64
N SER A 43 -7.78 20.70 12.84
CA SER A 43 -7.70 22.13 13.14
C SER A 43 -6.30 22.71 12.91
N GLU A 44 -5.26 21.97 13.30
CA GLU A 44 -3.86 22.36 13.11
C GLU A 44 -3.52 22.49 11.62
N PHE A 45 -3.93 21.50 10.82
CA PHE A 45 -3.71 21.52 9.37
C PHE A 45 -4.41 22.69 8.71
N LYS A 46 -5.69 22.90 9.06
CA LYS A 46 -6.50 24.01 8.56
C LYS A 46 -5.82 25.37 8.81
N ASN A 47 -5.34 25.59 10.03
CA ASN A 47 -4.68 26.83 10.42
C ASN A 47 -3.33 27.01 9.72
N LEU A 48 -2.54 25.94 9.61
CA LEU A 48 -1.21 25.96 8.98
C LEU A 48 -1.29 26.27 7.48
N HIS A 49 -2.27 25.69 6.79
CA HIS A 49 -2.39 25.77 5.32
C HIS A 49 -3.43 26.76 4.84
N ARG A 50 -4.16 27.44 5.73
CA ARG A 50 -5.20 28.44 5.41
C ARG A 50 -6.27 27.90 4.46
N VAL A 51 -6.75 26.67 4.74
CA VAL A 51 -7.70 25.93 3.89
C VAL A 51 -9.06 25.77 4.57
N GLY A 52 -10.04 25.24 3.84
CA GLY A 52 -11.33 24.83 4.40
C GLY A 52 -11.21 23.58 5.29
N TRP A 53 -12.33 23.18 5.89
CA TRP A 53 -12.43 21.91 6.64
C TRP A 53 -12.37 20.66 5.77
N ARG A 54 -12.63 20.84 4.48
CA ARG A 54 -12.56 19.80 3.46
C ARG A 54 -11.63 20.29 2.36
N VAL A 55 -10.75 19.41 1.92
CA VAL A 55 -9.87 19.63 0.78
C VAL A 55 -10.23 18.64 -0.30
N TYR A 56 -10.41 19.12 -1.52
CA TYR A 56 -10.88 18.32 -2.65
C TYR A 56 -9.72 17.97 -3.60
N PRO A 57 -9.80 16.83 -4.33
CA PRO A 57 -8.73 16.41 -5.25
C PRO A 57 -8.39 17.42 -6.35
N ASN A 58 -9.37 18.25 -6.75
CA ASN A 58 -9.27 19.24 -7.81
C ASN A 58 -8.75 20.62 -7.35
N GLU A 59 -8.50 20.79 -6.05
CA GLU A 59 -7.94 22.02 -5.50
C GLU A 59 -6.41 22.07 -5.67
N ASN A 60 -5.72 22.78 -4.78
CA ASN A 60 -4.26 22.85 -4.79
C ASN A 60 -3.66 21.44 -4.56
N LYS A 61 -3.00 20.90 -5.59
CA LYS A 61 -2.36 19.58 -5.57
C LYS A 61 -1.40 19.36 -4.39
N GLU A 62 -0.66 20.39 -4.01
CA GLU A 62 0.29 20.31 -2.88
C GLU A 62 -0.43 20.26 -1.53
N VAL A 63 -1.53 21.00 -1.38
CA VAL A 63 -2.38 20.92 -0.18
C VAL A 63 -3.08 19.56 -0.14
N PHE A 64 -3.60 19.10 -1.27
CA PHE A 64 -4.30 17.82 -1.37
C PHE A 64 -3.37 16.65 -1.04
N THR A 65 -2.14 16.62 -1.55
CA THR A 65 -1.15 15.58 -1.22
C THR A 65 -0.90 15.47 0.29
N LYS A 66 -0.65 16.60 0.97
CA LYS A 66 -0.45 16.62 2.44
C LYS A 66 -1.71 16.18 3.20
N THR A 67 -2.87 16.61 2.71
CA THR A 67 -4.17 16.26 3.29
C THR A 67 -4.48 14.77 3.12
N PHE A 68 -4.16 14.19 1.96
CA PHE A 68 -4.37 12.77 1.66
C PHE A 68 -3.44 11.86 2.49
N GLU A 69 -2.23 12.31 2.81
CA GLU A 69 -1.39 11.62 3.80
C GLU A 69 -2.03 11.62 5.20
N GLN A 70 -2.64 12.73 5.63
CA GLN A 70 -3.39 12.77 6.90
C GLN A 70 -4.71 11.96 6.84
N PHE A 71 -5.38 11.94 5.69
CA PHE A 71 -6.62 11.20 5.45
C PHE A 71 -6.48 9.73 5.82
N TYR A 72 -5.38 9.12 5.38
CA TYR A 72 -5.01 7.74 5.68
C TYR A 72 -5.12 7.42 7.18
N PHE A 73 -4.69 8.35 8.02
CA PHE A 73 -4.77 8.23 9.47
C PHE A 73 -6.17 8.58 10.01
N MET A 74 -6.70 9.76 9.66
CA MET A 74 -7.93 10.28 10.26
C MET A 74 -9.19 9.51 9.90
N HIS A 75 -9.25 8.92 8.70
CA HIS A 75 -10.40 8.15 8.25
C HIS A 75 -10.25 6.65 8.52
N GLY A 76 -9.25 6.27 9.33
CA GLY A 76 -9.07 4.91 9.81
C GLY A 76 -8.69 3.91 8.71
N LEU A 77 -8.18 4.35 7.56
CA LEU A 77 -7.74 3.43 6.52
C LEU A 77 -6.62 2.51 7.02
N GLN A 78 -5.73 3.04 7.85
CA GLN A 78 -4.73 2.22 8.57
C GLN A 78 -5.40 1.13 9.42
N GLN A 79 -6.46 1.47 10.16
CA GLN A 79 -7.19 0.50 11.00
C GLN A 79 -7.95 -0.53 10.18
N GLN A 80 -8.32 -0.18 8.94
CA GLN A 80 -8.92 -1.08 7.96
C GLN A 80 -7.88 -1.95 7.23
N GLY A 81 -6.59 -1.81 7.53
CA GLY A 81 -5.52 -2.63 6.99
C GLY A 81 -4.85 -2.07 5.71
N TYR A 82 -5.22 -0.87 5.27
CA TYR A 82 -4.48 -0.23 4.17
C TYR A 82 -3.06 0.09 4.61
N CYS A 83 -2.07 -0.13 3.75
CA CYS A 83 -0.67 0.16 4.03
C CYS A 83 -0.06 0.99 2.90
N TRP A 84 0.95 1.78 3.25
CA TRP A 84 1.78 2.48 2.28
C TRP A 84 3.04 1.66 2.01
N GLU A 85 3.26 1.31 0.76
CA GLU A 85 4.45 0.59 0.30
C GLU A 85 5.29 1.46 -0.65
N ASN A 86 6.58 1.18 -0.73
CA ASN A 86 7.42 1.85 -1.72
C ASN A 86 7.14 1.28 -3.11
N LYS A 87 6.95 2.14 -4.12
CA LYS A 87 6.65 1.66 -5.48
C LYS A 87 7.68 0.66 -6.03
N ARG A 88 8.96 0.81 -5.65
CA ARG A 88 10.04 -0.12 -6.02
C ARG A 88 9.87 -1.54 -5.46
N GLU A 89 9.19 -1.68 -4.33
CA GLU A 89 8.90 -2.98 -3.69
C GLU A 89 7.67 -3.62 -4.33
N VAL A 90 6.67 -2.81 -4.72
CA VAL A 90 5.46 -3.24 -5.42
C VAL A 90 5.74 -3.72 -6.86
N GLU A 91 6.77 -3.16 -7.51
CA GLU A 91 7.18 -3.54 -8.87
C GLU A 91 7.88 -4.92 -8.94
N VAL A 92 8.10 -5.60 -7.80
CA VAL A 92 8.50 -7.01 -7.83
C VAL A 92 7.30 -7.81 -8.33
N PRO A 93 7.36 -8.47 -9.51
CA PRO A 93 6.21 -9.15 -10.06
C PRO A 93 5.68 -10.17 -9.07
N THR A 94 4.37 -10.16 -8.83
CA THR A 94 3.65 -11.08 -7.94
C THR A 94 4.01 -12.54 -8.24
N GLU A 95 4.37 -12.84 -9.49
CA GLU A 95 4.87 -14.14 -9.96
C GLU A 95 6.20 -14.55 -9.31
N LYS A 96 7.13 -13.61 -9.08
CA LYS A 96 8.40 -13.91 -8.39
C LYS A 96 8.18 -14.16 -6.91
N LEU A 97 7.27 -13.42 -6.27
CA LEU A 97 6.92 -13.64 -4.86
C LEU A 97 6.18 -14.98 -4.69
N ALA A 98 5.22 -15.29 -5.57
CA ALA A 98 4.51 -16.56 -5.60
C ALA A 98 5.47 -17.73 -5.90
N GLN A 99 6.39 -17.57 -6.84
CA GLN A 99 7.43 -18.57 -7.12
C GLN A 99 8.35 -18.76 -5.92
N SER A 100 8.74 -17.70 -5.19
CA SER A 100 9.58 -17.80 -4.00
C SER A 100 8.87 -18.53 -2.86
N ILE A 101 7.58 -18.28 -2.66
CA ILE A 101 6.76 -18.96 -1.63
C ILE A 101 6.57 -20.44 -2.01
N LEU A 102 6.23 -20.72 -3.27
CA LEU A 102 6.05 -22.09 -3.77
C LEU A 102 7.36 -22.89 -3.70
N SER A 103 8.48 -22.30 -4.12
CA SER A 103 9.79 -22.99 -4.08
C SER A 103 10.25 -23.30 -2.67
N HIS A 104 10.03 -22.41 -1.69
CA HIS A 104 10.29 -22.72 -0.28
C HIS A 104 9.37 -23.82 0.27
N TYR A 105 8.08 -23.78 -0.07
CA TYR A 105 7.13 -24.82 0.33
C TYR A 105 7.55 -26.19 -0.21
N TYR A 106 7.88 -26.29 -1.49
CA TYR A 106 8.32 -27.56 -2.09
C TYR A 106 9.68 -28.04 -1.55
N ALA A 107 10.61 -27.13 -1.26
CA ALA A 107 11.88 -27.49 -0.61
C ALA A 107 11.67 -28.04 0.81
N SER A 108 10.66 -27.55 1.54
CA SER A 108 10.33 -28.05 2.88
C SER A 108 9.60 -29.40 2.89
N LEU A 109 9.06 -29.82 1.74
CA LEU A 109 8.37 -31.09 1.56
C LEU A 109 9.28 -32.21 1.05
N GLN A 110 10.50 -31.90 0.62
CA GLN A 110 11.46 -32.95 0.29
C GLN A 110 11.98 -33.57 1.59
N PRO A 111 11.85 -34.91 1.77
CA PRO A 111 12.54 -35.58 2.85
C PRO A 111 14.05 -35.38 2.68
N PRO A 112 14.82 -35.30 3.78
CA PRO A 112 16.27 -35.16 3.67
C PRO A 112 16.82 -36.31 2.82
N PRO A 113 17.80 -36.05 1.93
CA PRO A 113 18.41 -37.10 1.14
C PRO A 113 18.97 -38.16 2.09
N ASP A 114 18.61 -39.41 1.81
CA ASP A 114 18.76 -40.57 2.69
C ASP A 114 20.07 -40.55 3.49
N SER A 115 19.92 -40.46 4.81
CA SER A 115 20.97 -40.80 5.76
C SER A 115 21.04 -42.31 5.94
N ASP A 116 21.31 -43.07 4.86
CA ASP A 116 21.68 -44.48 4.98
C ASP A 116 23.08 -44.68 4.40
N SER A 117 24.04 -44.32 5.24
CA SER A 117 25.38 -44.92 5.20
C SER A 117 25.36 -46.23 5.99
N LEU A 118 25.78 -47.30 5.32
CA LEU A 118 26.51 -48.46 5.88
C LEU A 118 25.73 -49.57 6.62
N SER A 119 26.20 -50.80 6.35
CA SER A 119 26.01 -52.08 7.08
C SER A 119 24.69 -52.83 6.81
N ASN A 120 24.64 -54.13 6.47
CA ASN A 120 25.59 -55.23 6.57
C ASN A 120 25.29 -56.29 5.49
N ASN A 121 26.32 -56.72 4.75
CA ASN A 121 26.34 -58.06 4.17
C ASN A 121 26.97 -58.99 5.23
N GLN A 122 26.16 -59.84 5.86
CA GLN A 122 26.59 -61.09 6.48
C GLN A 122 25.51 -62.14 6.27
#